data_AF-A0A9J6RM04-F1
#
_entry.id   AF-A0A9J6RM04-F1
#
_cell.length_a   1.000
_cell.length_b   1.000
_cell.length_c   1.000
_cell.angle_alpha   90.00
_cell.angle_beta   90.00
_cell.angle_gamma   90.00
#
_symmetry.space_group_name_H-M   'P 1'
#
loop_
_entity.id
_entity.type
_entity.pdbx_description
1 polymer ?
#
loop_
_entity_poly.entity_id
_entity_poly.type
_entity_poly.pdbx_seq_one_letter_code
_entity_poly.pdbx_strand_id
1 'polypeptide(L)'
;MPKAKAKKKPAAKKRVAAKKAPAKTVVSPMVAKAQEAIDKLNKSIAAEQKSQSALQKKAAAAKKKAAKSGKAADKNAAKRARAATAKAAAKIKALRDKSADAKLRLTKAKSDAKAKAAAAAVEATLASRAAAAAAADNAALAKAVKAFEANWLKKRAAANKKKLAALAKKLKAKAAAAAKKEAAKVATAERKAAAKAKAAAKKAAAKAKAAERKAAAKAKAAERKAAAKAKAAAKKAAAKAKKKAAPKKKAAKKKAAPKKKAAAKKKAAPKKKAVAKKKPAKKKAAKRKAAKKK
;
A
#
# COMPACT_ATOMS: atom_id res chain seq x y z
N MET A 1 60.06 33.14 -18.86
CA MET A 1 58.86 32.92 -19.70
C MET A 1 57.61 33.10 -18.83
N PRO A 2 56.67 33.99 -19.23
CA PRO A 2 55.62 34.54 -18.38
C PRO A 2 54.42 33.60 -18.14
N LYS A 3 53.74 33.86 -17.02
CA LYS A 3 52.58 33.14 -16.47
C LYS A 3 51.38 33.12 -17.44
N ALA A 4 50.95 31.92 -17.85
CA ALA A 4 49.65 31.74 -18.52
C ALA A 4 48.51 31.84 -17.48
N LYS A 5 47.89 33.01 -17.39
CA LYS A 5 46.68 33.22 -16.59
C LYS A 5 45.50 32.51 -17.27
N ALA A 6 44.93 31.52 -16.59
CA ALA A 6 43.67 30.90 -16.97
C ALA A 6 42.55 31.98 -17.04
N LYS A 7 42.00 32.18 -18.24
CA LYS A 7 40.85 33.04 -18.51
C LYS A 7 39.63 32.52 -17.72
N LYS A 8 39.24 33.23 -16.66
CA LYS A 8 37.92 33.07 -16.04
C LYS A 8 36.85 33.42 -17.09
N LYS A 9 36.01 32.45 -17.45
CA LYS A 9 34.77 32.70 -18.21
C LYS A 9 33.85 33.60 -17.36
N PRO A 10 33.31 34.72 -17.91
CA PRO A 10 32.34 35.50 -17.17
C PRO A 10 31.05 34.69 -17.04
N ALA A 11 30.55 34.60 -15.80
CA ALA A 11 29.28 33.99 -15.47
C ALA A 11 28.16 34.62 -16.31
N ALA A 12 27.41 33.77 -17.02
CA ALA A 12 26.21 34.18 -17.72
C ALA A 12 25.24 34.79 -16.71
N LYS A 13 25.08 36.12 -16.76
CA LYS A 13 24.05 36.85 -16.01
C LYS A 13 22.70 36.24 -16.34
N LYS A 14 22.08 35.62 -15.35
CA LYS A 14 20.70 35.13 -15.36
C LYS A 14 19.79 36.30 -15.74
N ARG A 15 19.33 36.37 -17.00
CA ARG A 15 18.26 37.27 -17.41
C ARG A 15 16.97 36.77 -16.75
N VAL A 16 16.57 37.40 -15.66
CA VAL A 16 15.26 37.14 -15.05
C VAL A 16 14.39 38.37 -15.27
N ALA A 17 13.35 38.13 -16.07
CA ALA A 17 12.15 38.93 -16.31
C ALA A 17 12.37 40.41 -16.68
N ALA A 18 12.26 40.69 -17.99
CA ALA A 18 11.84 42.00 -18.45
C ALA A 18 10.60 42.42 -17.65
N LYS A 19 10.75 43.46 -16.85
CA LYS A 19 9.67 44.10 -16.10
C LYS A 19 8.62 44.48 -17.15
N LYS A 20 7.48 43.78 -17.13
CA LYS A 20 6.34 44.04 -18.01
C LYS A 20 6.09 45.55 -18.03
N ALA A 21 6.11 46.14 -19.21
CA ALA A 21 5.86 47.56 -19.40
C ALA A 21 4.62 47.97 -18.58
N PRO A 22 4.64 49.12 -17.88
CA PRO A 22 3.48 49.57 -17.13
C PRO A 22 2.31 49.61 -18.10
N ALA A 23 1.30 48.78 -17.84
CA ALA A 23 0.06 48.82 -18.58
C ALA A 23 -0.39 50.28 -18.61
N LYS A 24 -0.65 50.81 -19.82
CA LYS A 24 -1.20 52.15 -20.00
C LYS A 24 -2.27 52.34 -18.94
N THR A 25 -2.11 53.34 -18.07
CA THR A 25 -3.05 53.64 -17.00
C THR A 25 -4.37 53.98 -17.65
N VAL A 26 -5.22 52.98 -17.86
CA VAL A 26 -6.56 53.16 -18.39
C VAL A 26 -7.30 53.97 -17.34
N VAL A 27 -7.39 55.27 -17.57
CA VAL A 27 -8.14 56.18 -16.72
C VAL A 27 -9.56 55.63 -16.67
N SER A 28 -10.06 55.36 -15.46
CA SER A 28 -11.41 54.83 -15.30
C SER A 28 -12.40 55.71 -16.07
N PRO A 29 -13.36 55.13 -16.83
CA PRO A 29 -14.29 55.89 -17.66
C PRO A 29 -15.04 56.97 -16.87
N MET A 30 -15.29 56.74 -15.59
CA MET A 30 -15.93 57.73 -14.71
C MET A 30 -15.02 58.93 -14.40
N VAL A 31 -13.71 58.71 -14.25
CA VAL A 31 -12.72 59.79 -14.05
C VAL A 31 -12.58 60.62 -15.33
N ALA A 32 -12.56 59.98 -16.50
CA ALA A 32 -12.54 60.68 -17.79
C ALA A 32 -13.77 61.57 -17.98
N LYS A 33 -14.98 61.01 -17.76
CA LYS A 33 -16.24 61.76 -17.88
C LYS A 33 -16.34 62.94 -16.90
N ALA A 34 -15.83 62.77 -15.68
CA ALA A 34 -15.78 63.85 -14.69
C ALA A 34 -14.81 64.98 -15.08
N GLN A 35 -13.68 64.64 -15.69
CA GLN A 35 -12.71 65.63 -16.20
C GLN A 35 -13.31 66.44 -17.36
N GLU A 36 -13.96 65.78 -18.32
CA GLU A 36 -14.62 66.46 -19.44
C GLU A 36 -15.70 67.46 -18.99
N ALA A 37 -16.44 67.14 -17.92
CA ALA A 37 -17.45 68.04 -17.35
C ALA A 37 -16.83 69.33 -16.79
N ILE A 38 -15.66 69.22 -16.15
CA ILE A 38 -14.89 70.38 -15.65
C ILE A 38 -14.40 71.24 -16.82
N ASP A 39 -13.87 70.61 -17.87
CA ASP A 39 -13.34 71.32 -19.03
C ASP A 39 -14.44 72.11 -19.75
N LYS A 40 -15.64 71.53 -19.88
CA LYS A 40 -16.83 72.22 -20.41
C LYS A 40 -17.26 73.41 -19.54
N LEU A 41 -17.32 73.23 -18.22
CA LEU A 41 -17.68 74.31 -17.29
C LEU A 41 -16.67 75.46 -17.31
N ASN A 42 -15.37 75.16 -17.39
CA ASN A 42 -14.32 76.17 -17.49
C ASN A 42 -14.46 76.99 -18.78
N LYS A 43 -14.77 76.35 -19.92
CA LYS A 43 -15.06 77.05 -21.18
C LYS A 43 -16.28 77.97 -21.05
N SER A 44 -17.35 77.52 -20.40
CA SER A 44 -18.54 78.36 -20.16
C SER A 44 -18.26 79.54 -19.22
N ILE A 45 -17.44 79.35 -18.18
CA ILE A 45 -17.02 80.44 -17.28
C ILE A 45 -16.23 81.49 -18.06
N ALA A 46 -15.25 81.07 -18.87
CA ALA A 46 -14.44 81.98 -19.67
C ALA A 46 -15.28 82.80 -20.67
N ALA A 47 -16.24 82.14 -21.34
CA ALA A 47 -17.17 82.82 -22.25
C ALA A 47 -18.03 83.87 -21.52
N GLU A 48 -18.58 83.53 -20.35
CA GLU A 48 -19.42 84.44 -19.57
C GLU A 48 -18.62 85.60 -18.95
N GLN A 49 -17.35 85.37 -18.58
CA GLN A 49 -16.43 86.44 -18.14
C GLN A 49 -16.17 87.46 -19.25
N LYS A 50 -16.01 87.01 -20.50
CA LYS A 50 -15.88 87.90 -21.65
C LYS A 50 -17.15 88.75 -21.83
N SER A 51 -18.33 88.14 -21.69
CA SER A 51 -19.64 88.82 -21.69
C SER A 51 -19.72 89.90 -20.59
N GLN A 52 -19.33 89.55 -19.36
CA GLN A 52 -19.36 90.44 -18.20
C GLN A 52 -18.47 91.68 -18.43
N SER A 53 -17.27 91.49 -18.97
CA SER A 53 -16.35 92.60 -19.26
C SER A 53 -16.95 93.60 -20.27
N ALA A 54 -17.64 93.11 -21.29
CA ALA A 54 -18.33 93.95 -22.28
C ALA A 54 -19.51 94.71 -21.65
N LEU A 55 -20.28 94.05 -20.78
CA LEU A 55 -21.38 94.68 -20.05
C LEU A 55 -20.88 95.75 -19.05
N GLN A 56 -19.74 95.53 -18.39
CA GLN A 56 -19.12 96.52 -17.51
C GLN A 56 -18.72 97.79 -18.27
N LYS A 57 -18.13 97.65 -19.47
CA LYS A 57 -17.82 98.79 -20.35
C LYS A 57 -19.08 99.57 -20.73
N LYS A 58 -20.16 98.87 -21.11
CA LYS A 58 -21.46 99.50 -21.43
C LYS A 58 -22.09 100.19 -20.21
N ALA A 59 -22.01 99.59 -19.02
CA ALA A 59 -22.53 100.18 -17.79
C ALA A 59 -21.76 101.45 -17.38
N ALA A 60 -20.43 101.46 -17.56
CA ALA A 60 -19.61 102.65 -17.33
C ALA A 60 -19.96 103.78 -18.31
N ALA A 61 -20.13 103.46 -19.60
CA ALA A 61 -20.54 104.44 -20.62
C ALA A 61 -21.94 105.02 -20.33
N ALA A 62 -22.92 104.17 -19.99
CA ALA A 62 -24.27 104.61 -19.63
C ALA A 62 -24.26 105.49 -18.37
N LYS A 63 -23.44 105.17 -17.36
CA LYS A 63 -23.27 106.00 -16.15
C LYS A 63 -22.70 107.39 -16.50
N LYS A 64 -21.68 107.45 -17.37
CA LYS A 64 -21.10 108.73 -17.84
C LYS A 64 -22.13 109.56 -18.60
N LYS A 65 -22.92 108.95 -19.49
CA LYS A 65 -23.96 109.64 -20.26
C LYS A 65 -25.06 110.20 -19.34
N ALA A 66 -25.55 109.39 -18.39
CA ALA A 66 -26.56 109.82 -17.42
C ALA A 66 -26.09 110.98 -16.54
N ALA A 67 -24.81 111.00 -16.16
CA ALA A 67 -24.22 112.10 -15.39
C ALA A 67 -24.14 113.41 -16.18
N LYS A 68 -23.91 113.34 -17.51
CA LYS A 68 -23.81 114.52 -18.38
C LYS A 68 -25.16 115.09 -18.80
N SER A 69 -26.13 114.24 -19.15
CA SER A 69 -27.38 114.70 -19.75
C SER A 69 -28.48 115.03 -18.75
N GLY A 70 -28.44 114.47 -17.53
CA GLY A 70 -29.48 114.63 -16.52
C GLY A 70 -30.86 114.03 -16.87
N LYS A 71 -31.09 113.60 -18.12
CA LYS A 71 -32.38 113.12 -18.64
C LYS A 71 -32.82 111.81 -17.98
N ALA A 72 -34.11 111.68 -17.71
CA ALA A 72 -34.71 110.49 -17.09
C ALA A 72 -34.43 109.20 -17.89
N ALA A 73 -34.45 109.28 -19.23
CA ALA A 73 -34.14 108.15 -20.10
C ALA A 73 -32.71 107.60 -19.90
N ASP A 74 -31.72 108.49 -19.75
CA ASP A 74 -30.32 108.08 -19.56
C ASP A 74 -30.08 107.52 -18.14
N LYS A 75 -30.75 108.05 -17.11
CA LYS A 75 -30.75 107.47 -15.75
C LYS A 75 -31.33 106.04 -15.75
N ASN A 76 -32.43 105.82 -16.48
CA ASN A 76 -33.03 104.49 -16.64
C ASN A 76 -32.11 103.54 -17.43
N ALA A 77 -31.44 104.01 -18.48
CA ALA A 77 -30.45 103.22 -19.22
C ALA A 77 -29.27 102.78 -18.33
N ALA A 78 -28.76 103.67 -17.47
CA ALA A 78 -27.72 103.34 -16.50
C ALA A 78 -28.18 102.29 -15.48
N LYS A 79 -29.44 102.39 -14.98
CA LYS A 79 -30.04 101.38 -14.08
C LYS A 79 -30.16 100.02 -14.75
N ARG A 80 -30.63 99.96 -16.01
CA ARG A 80 -30.73 98.72 -16.80
C ARG A 80 -29.35 98.09 -17.06
N ALA A 81 -28.35 98.90 -17.38
CA ALA A 81 -26.98 98.41 -17.61
C ALA A 81 -26.36 97.83 -16.33
N ARG A 82 -26.57 98.46 -15.16
CA ARG A 82 -26.16 97.90 -13.87
C ARG A 82 -26.87 96.58 -13.57
N ALA A 83 -28.18 96.50 -13.78
CA ALA A 83 -28.93 95.26 -13.61
C ALA A 83 -28.41 94.12 -14.52
N ALA A 84 -28.04 94.42 -15.76
CA ALA A 84 -27.43 93.45 -16.67
C ALA A 84 -26.07 92.94 -16.14
N THR A 85 -25.21 93.83 -15.63
CA THR A 85 -23.93 93.41 -15.01
C THR A 85 -24.11 92.54 -13.77
N ALA A 86 -25.13 92.83 -12.94
CA ALA A 86 -25.44 92.03 -11.76
C ALA A 86 -25.92 90.61 -12.14
N LYS A 87 -26.78 90.50 -13.17
CA LYS A 87 -27.23 89.20 -13.70
C LYS A 87 -26.07 88.37 -14.26
N ALA A 88 -25.16 88.98 -15.01
CA ALA A 88 -23.97 88.29 -15.53
C ALA A 88 -23.04 87.81 -14.39
N ALA A 89 -22.83 88.63 -13.36
CA ALA A 89 -22.05 88.24 -12.18
C ALA A 89 -22.68 87.04 -11.43
N ALA A 90 -24.00 87.04 -11.26
CA ALA A 90 -24.73 85.93 -10.65
C ALA A 90 -24.58 84.63 -11.47
N LYS A 91 -24.64 84.71 -12.80
CA LYS A 91 -24.45 83.55 -13.70
C LYS A 91 -23.03 82.98 -13.59
N ILE A 92 -22.01 83.84 -13.54
CA ILE A 92 -20.62 83.40 -13.33
C ILE A 92 -20.46 82.72 -11.97
N LYS A 93 -21.06 83.27 -10.92
CA LYS A 93 -21.04 82.64 -9.59
C LYS A 93 -21.66 81.24 -9.65
N ALA A 94 -22.85 81.09 -10.24
CA ALA A 94 -23.51 79.80 -10.37
C ALA A 94 -22.67 78.78 -11.18
N LEU A 95 -21.96 79.23 -12.22
CA LEU A 95 -21.05 78.36 -12.99
C LEU A 95 -19.82 77.95 -12.17
N ARG A 96 -19.27 78.84 -11.34
CA ARG A 96 -18.16 78.53 -10.43
C ARG A 96 -18.58 77.52 -9.36
N ASP A 97 -19.77 77.69 -8.78
CA ASP A 97 -20.33 76.76 -7.80
C ASP A 97 -20.46 75.36 -8.43
N LYS A 98 -20.99 75.26 -9.67
CA LYS A 98 -21.04 74.00 -10.44
C LYS A 98 -19.66 73.41 -10.73
N SER A 99 -18.66 74.25 -11.01
CA SER A 99 -17.27 73.80 -11.24
C SER A 99 -16.64 73.25 -9.97
N ALA A 100 -16.92 73.84 -8.80
CA ALA A 100 -16.48 73.31 -7.51
C ALA A 100 -17.09 71.92 -7.23
N ASP A 101 -18.38 71.75 -7.46
CA ASP A 101 -19.04 70.44 -7.35
C ASP A 101 -18.47 69.40 -8.32
N ALA A 102 -18.19 69.79 -9.56
CA ALA A 102 -17.59 68.90 -10.55
C ALA A 102 -16.18 68.45 -10.13
N LYS A 103 -15.38 69.33 -9.53
CA LYS A 103 -14.06 68.99 -8.96
C LYS A 103 -14.20 68.04 -7.77
N LEU A 104 -15.18 68.24 -6.90
CA LEU A 104 -15.48 67.30 -5.81
C LEU A 104 -15.87 65.92 -6.35
N ARG A 105 -16.68 65.85 -7.41
CA ARG A 105 -17.02 64.57 -8.07
C ARG A 105 -15.80 63.89 -8.69
N LEU A 106 -14.90 64.65 -9.32
CA LEU A 106 -13.66 64.10 -9.87
C LEU A 106 -12.76 63.51 -8.80
N THR A 107 -12.59 64.19 -7.65
CA THR A 107 -11.77 63.69 -6.54
C THR A 107 -12.36 62.40 -5.97
N LYS A 108 -13.69 62.35 -5.75
CA LYS A 108 -14.40 61.13 -5.34
C LYS A 108 -14.24 59.99 -6.36
N ALA A 109 -14.41 60.27 -7.65
CA ALA A 109 -14.23 59.26 -8.70
C ALA A 109 -12.80 58.69 -8.72
N LYS A 110 -11.79 59.54 -8.49
CA LYS A 110 -10.39 59.11 -8.39
C LYS A 110 -10.14 58.25 -7.15
N SER A 111 -10.69 58.63 -5.99
CA SER A 111 -10.55 57.82 -4.77
C SER A 111 -11.24 56.47 -4.90
N ASP A 112 -12.44 56.42 -5.47
CA ASP A 112 -13.19 55.18 -5.68
C ASP A 112 -12.48 54.25 -6.66
N ALA A 113 -11.92 54.81 -7.75
CA ALA A 113 -11.13 54.03 -8.70
C ALA A 113 -9.89 53.42 -8.04
N LYS A 114 -9.21 54.18 -7.18
CA LYS A 114 -8.05 53.69 -6.42
C LYS A 114 -8.44 52.61 -5.40
N ALA A 115 -9.55 52.81 -4.68
CA ALA A 115 -10.07 51.83 -3.72
C ALA A 115 -10.45 50.51 -4.40
N LYS A 116 -11.14 50.59 -5.55
CA LYS A 116 -11.50 49.40 -6.35
C LYS A 116 -10.25 48.69 -6.90
N ALA A 117 -9.25 49.43 -7.37
CA ALA A 117 -7.99 48.85 -7.83
C ALA A 117 -7.24 48.15 -6.68
N ALA A 118 -7.23 48.74 -5.48
CA ALA A 118 -6.62 48.13 -4.30
C ALA A 118 -7.35 46.85 -3.89
N ALA A 119 -8.69 46.86 -3.84
CA ALA A 119 -9.50 45.68 -3.56
C ALA A 119 -9.24 44.55 -4.57
N ALA A 120 -9.22 44.86 -5.87
CA ALA A 120 -8.92 43.88 -6.91
C ALA A 120 -7.50 43.29 -6.78
N ALA A 121 -6.51 44.10 -6.36
CA ALA A 121 -5.16 43.63 -6.11
C ALA A 121 -5.08 42.69 -4.89
N VAL A 122 -5.85 42.97 -3.84
CA VAL A 122 -5.97 42.08 -2.67
C VAL A 122 -6.60 40.75 -3.08
N GLU A 123 -7.72 40.77 -3.79
CA GLU A 123 -8.38 39.55 -4.29
C GLU A 123 -7.45 38.72 -5.20
N ALA A 124 -6.73 39.36 -6.13
CA ALA A 124 -5.76 38.67 -6.96
C ALA A 124 -4.63 38.03 -6.14
N THR A 125 -4.19 38.69 -5.06
CA THR A 125 -3.17 38.16 -4.15
C THR A 125 -3.70 36.97 -3.34
N LEU A 126 -4.93 37.07 -2.84
CA LEU A 126 -5.62 35.99 -2.13
C LEU A 126 -5.80 34.76 -3.03
N ALA A 127 -6.29 34.95 -4.25
CA ALA A 127 -6.46 33.87 -5.23
C ALA A 127 -5.12 33.19 -5.56
N SER A 128 -4.05 33.96 -5.76
CA SER A 128 -2.71 33.43 -6.00
C SER A 128 -2.19 32.61 -4.80
N ARG A 129 -2.38 33.11 -3.57
CA ARG A 129 -1.99 32.38 -2.35
C ARG A 129 -2.82 31.12 -2.14
N ALA A 130 -4.13 31.16 -2.40
CA ALA A 130 -5.01 30.00 -2.30
C ALA A 130 -4.59 28.91 -3.30
N ALA A 131 -4.29 29.27 -4.54
CA ALA A 131 -3.78 28.34 -5.55
C ALA A 131 -2.42 27.73 -5.14
N ALA A 132 -1.51 28.54 -4.59
CA ALA A 132 -0.22 28.05 -4.09
C ALA A 132 -0.37 27.10 -2.90
N ALA A 133 -1.27 27.40 -1.96
CA ALA A 133 -1.58 26.52 -0.83
C ALA A 133 -2.17 25.18 -1.32
N ALA A 134 -3.17 25.22 -2.22
CA ALA A 134 -3.76 24.01 -2.80
C ALA A 134 -2.71 23.15 -3.54
N ALA A 135 -1.78 23.76 -4.26
CA ALA A 135 -0.69 23.04 -4.93
C ALA A 135 0.27 22.39 -3.91
N ALA A 136 0.60 23.10 -2.82
CA ALA A 136 1.44 22.56 -1.76
C ALA A 136 0.77 21.40 -1.02
N ASP A 137 -0.52 21.52 -0.72
CA ASP A 137 -1.31 20.49 -0.04
C ASP A 137 -1.43 19.23 -0.90
N ASN A 138 -1.72 19.38 -2.20
CA ASN A 138 -1.75 18.25 -3.13
C ASN A 138 -0.39 17.55 -3.23
N ALA A 139 0.72 18.30 -3.24
CA ALA A 139 2.06 17.74 -3.25
C ALA A 139 2.38 17.01 -1.92
N ALA A 140 1.95 17.55 -0.78
CA ALA A 140 2.11 16.93 0.53
C ALA A 140 1.29 15.63 0.63
N LEU A 141 0.04 15.64 0.17
CA LEU A 141 -0.84 14.47 0.12
C LEU A 141 -0.22 13.37 -0.75
N ALA A 142 0.26 13.69 -1.95
CA ALA A 142 0.89 12.72 -2.84
C ALA A 142 2.14 12.06 -2.20
N LYS A 143 2.94 12.83 -1.46
CA LYS A 143 4.08 12.28 -0.70
C LYS A 143 3.63 11.40 0.45
N ALA A 144 2.60 11.81 1.20
CA ALA A 144 2.05 11.05 2.32
C ALA A 144 1.47 9.70 1.86
N VAL A 145 0.72 9.69 0.76
CA VAL A 145 0.16 8.46 0.16
C VAL A 145 1.29 7.51 -0.25
N LYS A 146 2.30 7.98 -0.98
CA LYS A 146 3.45 7.16 -1.38
C LYS A 146 4.19 6.57 -0.17
N ALA A 147 4.42 7.38 0.87
CA ALA A 147 5.07 6.92 2.09
C ALA A 147 4.23 5.86 2.83
N PHE A 148 2.92 6.07 2.90
CA PHE A 148 1.99 5.11 3.50
C PHE A 148 1.96 3.79 2.72
N GLU A 149 1.81 3.84 1.39
CA GLU A 149 1.81 2.66 0.52
C GLU A 149 3.09 1.84 0.67
N ALA A 150 4.25 2.50 0.61
CA ALA A 150 5.54 1.83 0.78
C ALA A 150 5.65 1.13 2.15
N ASN A 151 5.23 1.81 3.22
CA ASN A 151 5.25 1.22 4.56
C ASN A 151 4.25 0.07 4.71
N TRP A 152 3.05 0.23 4.13
CA TRP A 152 2.01 -0.80 4.16
C TRP A 152 2.45 -2.07 3.42
N LEU A 153 3.01 -1.92 2.22
CA LEU A 153 3.57 -3.03 1.43
C LEU A 153 4.70 -3.74 2.18
N LYS A 154 5.62 -2.98 2.79
CA LYS A 154 6.70 -3.55 3.62
C LYS A 154 6.16 -4.38 4.78
N LYS A 155 5.15 -3.87 5.50
CA LYS A 155 4.50 -4.60 6.60
C LYS A 155 3.80 -5.86 6.10
N ARG A 156 3.10 -5.79 4.96
CA ARG A 156 2.44 -6.94 4.32
C ARG A 156 3.44 -8.00 3.86
N ALA A 157 4.54 -7.60 3.23
CA ALA A 157 5.60 -8.50 2.80
C ALA A 157 6.23 -9.24 4.00
N ALA A 158 6.52 -8.52 5.08
CA ALA A 158 7.03 -9.13 6.31
C ALA A 158 6.03 -10.12 6.93
N ALA A 159 4.74 -9.76 6.98
CA ALA A 159 3.69 -10.64 7.47
C ALA A 159 3.51 -11.90 6.60
N ASN A 160 3.54 -11.75 5.27
CA ASN A 160 3.45 -12.85 4.32
C ASN A 160 4.66 -13.77 4.41
N LYS A 161 5.88 -13.21 4.53
CA LYS A 161 7.11 -13.99 4.75
C LYS A 161 7.01 -14.86 6.00
N LYS A 162 6.50 -14.31 7.11
CA LYS A 162 6.26 -15.08 8.34
C LYS A 162 5.24 -16.21 8.14
N LYS A 163 4.13 -15.94 7.45
CA LYS A 163 3.12 -16.97 7.12
C LYS A 163 3.69 -18.08 6.25
N LEU A 164 4.44 -17.73 5.20
CA LEU A 164 5.08 -18.69 4.31
C LEU A 164 6.13 -19.53 5.05
N ALA A 165 6.95 -18.92 5.91
CA ALA A 165 7.90 -19.66 6.75
C ALA A 165 7.20 -20.65 7.69
N ALA A 166 6.09 -20.25 8.31
CA ALA A 166 5.29 -21.14 9.15
C ALA A 166 4.69 -22.31 8.35
N LEU A 167 4.14 -22.03 7.15
CA LEU A 167 3.64 -23.07 6.26
C LEU A 167 4.76 -24.01 5.80
N ALA A 168 5.92 -23.49 5.40
CA ALA A 168 7.07 -24.29 5.00
C ALA A 168 7.55 -25.22 6.12
N LYS A 169 7.61 -24.73 7.36
CA LYS A 169 7.95 -25.56 8.53
C LYS A 169 6.93 -26.68 8.74
N LYS A 170 5.63 -26.38 8.61
CA LYS A 170 4.55 -27.37 8.73
C LYS A 170 4.62 -28.43 7.63
N LEU A 171 4.89 -28.03 6.39
CA LEU A 171 5.03 -28.95 5.25
C LEU A 171 6.28 -29.82 5.38
N LYS A 172 7.44 -29.25 5.75
CA LYS A 172 8.66 -30.02 6.02
C LYS A 172 8.46 -31.04 7.15
N ALA A 173 7.78 -30.67 8.23
CA ALA A 173 7.46 -31.59 9.32
C ALA A 173 6.56 -32.75 8.85
N LYS A 174 5.55 -32.47 8.02
CA LYS A 174 4.70 -33.52 7.42
C LYS A 174 5.50 -34.44 6.50
N ALA A 175 6.37 -33.88 5.65
CA ALA A 175 7.22 -34.67 4.75
C ALA A 175 8.18 -35.57 5.52
N ALA A 176 8.83 -35.05 6.56
CA ALA A 176 9.71 -35.84 7.43
C ALA A 176 8.95 -36.96 8.16
N ALA A 177 7.73 -36.70 8.63
CA ALA A 177 6.89 -37.72 9.26
C ALA A 177 6.48 -38.82 8.26
N ALA A 178 6.17 -38.46 7.01
CA ALA A 178 5.89 -39.42 5.95
C ALA A 178 7.13 -40.27 5.61
N ALA A 179 8.30 -39.63 5.45
CA ALA A 179 9.56 -40.33 5.19
C ALA A 179 9.92 -41.34 6.28
N LYS A 180 9.75 -40.98 7.57
CA LYS A 180 9.95 -41.91 8.69
C LYS A 180 9.00 -43.11 8.65
N LYS A 181 7.74 -42.90 8.25
CA LYS A 181 6.78 -44.00 8.11
C LYS A 181 7.18 -44.97 7.00
N GLU A 182 7.63 -44.47 5.85
CA GLU A 182 8.08 -45.33 4.75
C GLU A 182 9.40 -46.04 5.10
N ALA A 183 10.36 -45.35 5.73
CA ALA A 183 11.59 -45.97 6.22
C ALA A 183 11.31 -47.11 7.22
N ALA A 184 10.33 -46.94 8.12
CA ALA A 184 9.93 -47.98 9.05
C ALA A 184 9.31 -49.21 8.34
N LYS A 185 8.54 -49.01 7.27
CA LYS A 185 8.01 -50.11 6.45
C LYS A 185 9.13 -50.87 5.75
N VAL A 186 10.08 -50.17 5.14
CA VAL A 186 11.25 -50.78 4.48
C VAL A 186 12.07 -51.59 5.48
N ALA A 187 12.41 -51.01 6.64
CA ALA A 187 13.13 -51.73 7.69
C ALA A 187 12.38 -52.97 8.20
N THR A 188 11.05 -52.92 8.26
CA THR A 188 10.23 -54.07 8.64
C THR A 188 10.25 -55.16 7.55
N ALA A 189 10.21 -54.77 6.28
CA ALA A 189 10.30 -55.69 5.15
C ALA A 189 11.68 -56.37 5.09
N GLU A 190 12.76 -55.60 5.29
CA GLU A 190 14.14 -56.13 5.34
C GLU A 190 14.31 -57.12 6.49
N ARG A 191 13.80 -56.82 7.69
CA ARG A 191 13.83 -57.77 8.82
C ARG A 191 13.09 -59.07 8.51
N LYS A 192 11.93 -58.99 7.84
CA LYS A 192 11.18 -60.17 7.40
C LYS A 192 11.96 -60.98 6.35
N ALA A 193 12.60 -60.31 5.39
CA ALA A 193 13.43 -60.95 4.37
C ALA A 193 14.65 -61.65 5.01
N ALA A 194 15.37 -60.97 5.91
CA ALA A 194 16.51 -61.52 6.63
C ALA A 194 16.13 -62.73 7.50
N ALA A 195 14.97 -62.70 8.17
CA ALA A 195 14.48 -63.83 8.95
C ALA A 195 14.17 -65.05 8.07
N LYS A 196 13.54 -64.86 6.90
CA LYS A 196 13.29 -65.94 5.93
C LYS A 196 14.60 -66.53 5.39
N ALA A 197 15.58 -65.70 5.06
CA ALA A 197 16.90 -66.15 4.61
C ALA A 197 17.61 -67.00 5.67
N LYS A 198 17.62 -66.56 6.94
CA LYS A 198 18.19 -67.34 8.06
C LYS A 198 17.48 -68.68 8.26
N ALA A 199 16.16 -68.73 8.14
CA ALA A 199 15.40 -69.97 8.25
C ALA A 199 15.70 -70.95 7.11
N ALA A 200 15.82 -70.45 5.87
CA ALA A 200 16.20 -71.26 4.72
C ALA A 200 17.61 -71.85 4.86
N ALA A 201 18.58 -71.03 5.31
CA ALA A 201 19.95 -71.48 5.56
C ALA A 201 20.02 -72.61 6.61
N LYS A 202 19.29 -72.48 7.73
CA LYS A 202 19.21 -73.56 8.74
C LYS A 202 18.61 -74.84 8.18
N LYS A 203 17.56 -74.73 7.33
CA LYS A 203 16.92 -75.90 6.70
C LYS A 203 17.86 -76.58 5.70
N ALA A 204 18.64 -75.82 4.94
CA ALA A 204 19.65 -76.35 4.03
C ALA A 204 20.78 -77.08 4.80
N ALA A 205 21.30 -76.48 5.87
CA ALA A 205 22.32 -77.09 6.72
C ALA A 205 21.85 -78.41 7.37
N ALA A 206 20.59 -78.47 7.83
CA ALA A 206 20.02 -79.70 8.37
C ALA A 206 19.91 -80.82 7.32
N LYS A 207 19.51 -80.48 6.09
CA LYS A 207 19.46 -81.44 4.97
C LYS A 207 20.85 -81.95 4.60
N ALA A 208 21.85 -81.08 4.57
CA ALA A 208 23.24 -81.47 4.31
C ALA A 208 23.75 -82.48 5.36
N LYS A 209 23.56 -82.19 6.66
CA LYS A 209 23.94 -83.12 7.74
C LYS A 209 23.18 -84.45 7.69
N ALA A 210 21.90 -84.43 7.27
CA ALA A 210 21.12 -85.66 7.11
C ALA A 210 21.60 -86.51 5.92
N ALA A 211 22.00 -85.88 4.81
CA ALA A 211 22.56 -86.56 3.65
C ALA A 211 23.90 -87.20 3.98
N GLU A 212 24.78 -86.49 4.70
CA GLU A 212 26.07 -86.98 5.16
C GLU A 212 25.92 -88.21 6.07
N ARG A 213 24.99 -88.18 7.04
CA ARG A 213 24.69 -89.35 7.89
C ARG A 213 24.17 -90.54 7.11
N LYS A 214 23.33 -90.31 6.09
CA LYS A 214 22.85 -91.39 5.21
C LYS A 214 23.98 -91.97 4.35
N ALA A 215 24.90 -91.14 3.86
CA ALA A 215 26.08 -91.60 3.13
C ALA A 215 27.00 -92.45 4.04
N ALA A 216 27.28 -91.98 5.26
CA ALA A 216 28.08 -92.72 6.23
C ALA A 216 27.44 -94.06 6.63
N ALA A 217 26.11 -94.11 6.80
CA ALA A 217 25.41 -95.36 7.10
C ALA A 217 25.45 -96.36 5.94
N LYS A 218 25.33 -95.88 4.69
CA LYS A 218 25.48 -96.72 3.50
C LYS A 218 26.90 -97.27 3.36
N ALA A 219 27.92 -96.46 3.64
CA ALA A 219 29.31 -96.91 3.66
C ALA A 219 29.52 -98.04 4.69
N LYS A 220 29.05 -97.84 5.94
CA LYS A 220 29.14 -98.90 6.98
C LYS A 220 28.32 -100.15 6.65
N ALA A 221 27.19 -100.02 5.95
CA ALA A 221 26.41 -101.18 5.51
C ALA A 221 27.10 -101.95 4.37
N ALA A 222 27.77 -101.25 3.45
CA ALA A 222 28.57 -101.87 2.40
C ALA A 222 29.77 -102.63 2.99
N GLU A 223 30.44 -102.06 3.98
CA GLU A 223 31.54 -102.71 4.70
C GLU A 223 31.07 -103.98 5.43
N ARG A 224 29.92 -103.93 6.11
CA ARG A 224 29.33 -105.13 6.74
C ARG A 224 28.91 -106.19 5.72
N LYS A 225 28.40 -105.79 4.54
CA LYS A 225 28.10 -106.74 3.45
C LYS A 225 29.38 -107.36 2.88
N ALA A 226 30.47 -106.61 2.77
CA ALA A 226 31.76 -107.14 2.36
C ALA A 226 32.31 -108.13 3.40
N ALA A 227 32.25 -107.79 4.70
CA ALA A 227 32.65 -108.68 5.79
C ALA A 227 31.77 -109.95 5.86
N ALA A 228 30.46 -109.86 5.58
CA ALA A 228 29.57 -111.01 5.52
C ALA A 228 29.87 -111.92 4.32
N LYS A 229 30.23 -111.35 3.16
CA LYS A 229 30.68 -112.12 2.00
C LYS A 229 32.03 -112.81 2.26
N ALA A 230 32.97 -112.15 2.95
CA ALA A 230 34.22 -112.77 3.38
C ALA A 230 33.98 -113.93 4.37
N LYS A 231 33.07 -113.76 5.35
CA LYS A 231 32.67 -114.85 6.26
C LYS A 231 31.87 -115.97 5.56
N ALA A 232 31.10 -115.67 4.52
CA ALA A 232 30.41 -116.67 3.71
C ALA A 232 31.36 -117.45 2.79
N ALA A 233 32.43 -116.81 2.29
CA ALA A 233 33.52 -117.49 1.59
C ALA A 233 34.31 -118.41 2.54
N ALA A 234 34.61 -117.95 3.76
CA ALA A 234 35.24 -118.77 4.80
C ALA A 234 34.37 -119.97 5.24
N LYS A 235 33.03 -119.79 5.32
CA LYS A 235 32.11 -120.90 5.61
C LYS A 235 31.85 -121.84 4.43
N LYS A 236 31.98 -121.40 3.18
CA LYS A 236 31.94 -122.29 2.00
C LYS A 236 33.23 -123.13 1.86
N ALA A 237 34.35 -122.68 2.43
CA ALA A 237 35.54 -123.51 2.61
C ALA A 237 35.37 -124.57 3.73
N ALA A 238 34.62 -124.25 4.79
CA ALA A 238 34.43 -125.16 5.94
C ALA A 238 33.22 -126.12 5.84
N ALA A 239 32.31 -125.94 4.87
CA ALA A 239 31.06 -126.71 4.77
C ALA A 239 30.98 -127.70 3.59
N LYS A 240 32.13 -128.21 3.11
CA LYS A 240 32.23 -129.53 2.44
C LYS A 240 32.54 -130.67 3.43
N ALA A 241 32.56 -130.41 4.73
CA ALA A 241 32.66 -131.42 5.77
C ALA A 241 31.33 -131.52 6.55
N LYS A 242 30.55 -132.55 6.20
CA LYS A 242 29.58 -133.27 7.03
C LYS A 242 28.40 -132.48 7.62
N LYS A 243 27.30 -132.58 6.86
CA LYS A 243 25.92 -132.71 7.33
C LYS A 243 25.78 -133.90 8.29
N LYS A 244 25.35 -133.68 9.55
CA LYS A 244 24.44 -134.58 10.28
C LYS A 244 23.79 -133.88 11.48
N ALA A 245 22.49 -134.14 11.59
CA ALA A 245 21.67 -134.16 12.81
C ALA A 245 21.24 -132.83 13.48
N ALA A 246 19.93 -132.57 13.34
CA ALA A 246 19.07 -131.88 14.32
C ALA A 246 18.98 -132.70 15.64
N PRO A 247 18.21 -132.35 16.72
CA PRO A 247 17.12 -131.36 16.81
C PRO A 247 16.85 -130.67 18.20
N LYS A 248 15.77 -129.87 18.23
CA LYS A 248 14.75 -129.68 19.31
C LYS A 248 14.99 -128.75 20.54
N LYS A 249 14.00 -127.82 20.65
CA LYS A 249 13.09 -127.49 21.81
C LYS A 249 13.24 -126.16 22.57
N LYS A 250 12.07 -125.49 22.69
CA LYS A 250 11.46 -124.71 23.80
C LYS A 250 12.17 -123.40 24.24
N ALA A 251 11.55 -122.37 24.82
CA ALA A 251 10.18 -121.86 24.99
C ALA A 251 10.29 -120.53 25.81
N ALA A 252 9.28 -119.65 25.72
CA ALA A 252 8.94 -118.59 26.71
C ALA A 252 9.93 -117.39 26.84
N LYS A 253 9.60 -116.17 27.32
CA LYS A 253 8.40 -115.48 27.83
C LYS A 253 8.74 -113.98 28.00
N LYS A 254 7.70 -113.13 28.04
CA LYS A 254 7.55 -111.82 28.75
C LYS A 254 8.31 -110.57 28.23
N LYS A 255 7.57 -109.51 27.85
CA LYS A 255 7.10 -108.33 28.65
C LYS A 255 8.28 -107.47 29.14
N ALA A 256 8.33 -106.14 28.92
CA ALA A 256 7.36 -105.17 29.41
C ALA A 256 7.47 -103.78 28.69
N ALA A 257 6.33 -103.08 28.67
CA ALA A 257 6.15 -101.64 28.36
C ALA A 257 6.54 -100.76 29.59
N PRO A 258 6.45 -99.40 29.62
CA PRO A 258 5.28 -98.56 29.23
C PRO A 258 5.66 -97.22 28.49
N LYS A 259 4.82 -96.50 27.70
CA LYS A 259 3.57 -95.73 27.98
C LYS A 259 3.77 -94.70 29.13
N LYS A 260 3.44 -93.40 29.10
CA LYS A 260 2.35 -92.51 28.59
C LYS A 260 2.90 -91.05 28.63
N LYS A 261 2.48 -90.05 27.83
CA LYS A 261 1.19 -89.33 27.61
C LYS A 261 0.76 -88.37 28.77
N ALA A 262 0.67 -87.06 28.47
CA ALA A 262 -0.35 -86.05 28.91
C ALA A 262 0.20 -84.63 28.59
N ALA A 263 -0.43 -83.66 27.89
CA ALA A 263 -1.80 -83.11 27.80
C ALA A 263 -2.08 -81.91 28.73
N ALA A 264 -2.87 -80.95 28.22
CA ALA A 264 -3.56 -79.78 28.85
C ALA A 264 -2.84 -78.41 28.74
N LYS A 265 -3.48 -77.23 28.52
CA LYS A 265 -4.91 -76.84 28.49
C LYS A 265 -5.10 -75.40 27.90
N LYS A 266 -6.28 -75.19 27.26
CA LYS A 266 -7.22 -74.03 27.08
C LYS A 266 -6.75 -72.56 27.30
N LYS A 267 -7.02 -71.58 26.41
CA LYS A 267 -8.28 -70.84 26.02
C LYS A 267 -8.90 -69.93 27.11
N ALA A 268 -9.00 -68.60 26.84
CA ALA A 268 -10.15 -67.70 27.15
C ALA A 268 -9.99 -66.27 26.57
N ALA A 269 -11.10 -65.62 26.19
CA ALA A 269 -11.30 -64.22 25.74
C ALA A 269 -12.37 -63.56 26.68
N PRO A 270 -13.12 -62.45 26.41
CA PRO A 270 -12.98 -61.20 25.60
C PRO A 270 -13.47 -59.86 26.31
N LYS A 271 -13.31 -58.70 25.61
CA LYS A 271 -14.15 -57.45 25.52
C LYS A 271 -14.85 -56.78 26.74
N LYS A 272 -14.82 -55.43 26.81
CA LYS A 272 -16.03 -54.54 26.81
C LYS A 272 -15.75 -53.02 26.67
N LYS A 273 -16.71 -52.35 26.00
CA LYS A 273 -16.91 -50.89 25.75
C LYS A 273 -17.61 -50.21 26.94
N ALA A 274 -17.51 -48.88 27.07
CA ALA A 274 -18.60 -48.03 27.58
C ALA A 274 -18.48 -46.57 27.10
N VAL A 275 -19.64 -45.94 26.88
CA VAL A 275 -19.93 -44.62 26.28
C VAL A 275 -20.89 -43.90 27.24
N ALA A 276 -20.76 -42.59 27.48
CA ALA A 276 -21.85 -41.67 27.93
C ALA A 276 -21.32 -40.21 27.97
N LYS A 277 -21.87 -39.26 27.19
CA LYS A 277 -22.94 -38.26 27.51
C LYS A 277 -22.49 -37.21 28.56
N LYS A 278 -22.74 -35.88 28.51
CA LYS A 278 -23.69 -34.98 27.84
C LYS A 278 -23.23 -33.49 28.11
N LYS A 279 -23.58 -32.53 27.23
CA LYS A 279 -23.58 -31.03 27.39
C LYS A 279 -24.68 -30.57 28.42
N PRO A 280 -25.01 -29.26 28.75
CA PRO A 280 -24.66 -27.93 28.15
C PRO A 280 -24.53 -26.65 29.07
N ALA A 281 -24.08 -25.54 28.45
CA ALA A 281 -24.47 -24.10 28.55
C ALA A 281 -24.63 -23.33 29.89
N LYS A 282 -24.04 -22.11 29.97
CA LYS A 282 -24.75 -20.88 30.43
C LYS A 282 -24.12 -19.57 29.92
N LYS A 283 -24.96 -18.80 29.23
CA LYS A 283 -24.85 -17.37 28.87
C LYS A 283 -24.82 -16.51 30.16
N LYS A 284 -24.06 -15.41 30.16
CA LYS A 284 -24.49 -14.17 30.83
C LYS A 284 -24.02 -12.96 30.03
N ALA A 285 -24.99 -12.22 29.51
CA ALA A 285 -24.87 -10.89 28.95
C ALA A 285 -25.26 -9.86 30.02
N ALA A 286 -24.61 -8.69 30.01
CA ALA A 286 -24.99 -7.39 30.60
C ALA A 286 -23.68 -6.62 30.93
N LYS A 287 -23.49 -5.32 30.70
CA LYS A 287 -24.33 -4.23 30.18
C LYS A 287 -23.40 -3.02 29.97
N ARG A 288 -23.62 -2.32 28.86
CA ARG A 288 -23.39 -0.90 28.54
C ARG A 288 -22.84 -0.01 29.67
N LYS A 289 -21.86 0.83 29.35
CA LYS A 289 -21.96 2.29 29.54
C LYS A 289 -21.11 3.04 28.52
N ALA A 290 -21.80 3.81 27.68
CA ALA A 290 -21.25 4.88 26.89
C ALA A 290 -21.22 6.18 27.71
N ALA A 291 -20.37 7.10 27.25
CA ALA A 291 -20.40 8.54 27.47
C ALA A 291 -19.99 9.08 28.86
N LYS A 292 -18.86 9.80 28.87
CA LYS A 292 -18.86 11.23 29.26
C LYS A 292 -17.70 11.99 28.60
N LYS A 293 -18.07 13.00 27.81
CA LYS A 293 -17.27 14.18 27.45
C LYS A 293 -16.84 14.92 28.73
N LYS A 294 -15.58 15.30 28.82
CA LYS A 294 -15.12 16.69 28.90
C LYS A 294 -13.64 16.73 28.56
#